data_AF-F3FGR1-F1
#
_entry.id   AF-F3FGR1-F1
#
_cell.length_a   1.000
_cell.length_b   1.000
_cell.length_c   1.000
_cell.angle_alpha   90.00
_cell.angle_beta   90.00
_cell.angle_gamma   90.00
#
_symmetry.space_group_name_H-M   'P 1'
#
loop_
_entity.id
_entity.type
_entity.pdbx_description
1 polymer ?
#
loop_
_entity_poly.entity_id
_entity_poly.type
_entity_poly.pdbx_seq_one_letter_code
_entity_poly.pdbx_strand_id
1 'polypeptide(L)'
;MSNASRFSLTSLSPLAQWAGLILMAGIAGQLLKLFDMPAAMFLGPMLVAIGFGVSGASIRMPKRAFQLGQGTVGVLIAHAMSVSVLLTALHSWHVMLLATILTVVLSAAVGLVLVRFAGIPSNTAAWGTSPGAASAMVAMSEDYGADSRIVATMQYVRVVCVVTIGALVSHFIGAPDSAAALHTSAAVLPSLNLVDLALSLAVIAAGVTLGSRLP
;
A
#
# COMPACT_ATOMS: atom_id res chain seq x y z
N MET A 1 -38.93 -10.74 0.47
CA MET A 1 -39.23 -9.30 0.59
C MET A 1 -38.54 -8.77 1.84
N SER A 2 -37.42 -8.06 1.70
CA SER A 2 -37.00 -7.00 2.62
C SER A 2 -35.79 -6.28 2.03
N ASN A 3 -35.85 -4.96 2.03
CA ASN A 3 -35.03 -4.02 1.28
C ASN A 3 -33.57 -4.00 1.74
N ALA A 4 -32.68 -4.69 1.03
CA ALA A 4 -31.28 -4.30 1.00
C ALA A 4 -31.11 -3.35 -0.18
N SER A 5 -31.29 -2.05 0.06
CA SER A 5 -30.79 -0.98 -0.79
C SER A 5 -29.27 -1.13 -0.89
N ARG A 6 -28.81 -2.06 -1.72
CA ARG A 6 -27.40 -2.17 -2.09
C ARG A 6 -27.08 -0.84 -2.74
N PHE A 7 -26.26 -0.04 -2.07
CA PHE A 7 -25.60 1.14 -2.65
C PHE A 7 -24.87 0.68 -3.90
N SER A 8 -25.59 0.66 -5.03
CA SER A 8 -25.09 0.16 -6.29
C SER A 8 -24.30 1.31 -6.90
N LEU A 9 -23.06 1.50 -6.47
CA LEU A 9 -22.14 2.50 -7.02
C LEU A 9 -22.00 2.36 -8.54
N THR A 10 -22.38 1.20 -9.11
CA THR A 10 -22.49 0.94 -10.54
C THR A 10 -23.45 1.85 -11.30
N SER A 11 -24.41 2.52 -10.65
CA SER A 11 -25.31 3.48 -11.31
C SER A 11 -24.73 4.89 -11.45
N LEU A 12 -23.63 5.19 -10.75
CA LEU A 12 -22.97 6.51 -10.79
C LEU A 12 -22.00 6.60 -11.97
N SER A 13 -21.87 7.80 -12.54
CA SER A 13 -20.88 8.05 -13.59
C SER A 13 -19.47 7.80 -13.06
N PRO A 14 -18.52 7.31 -13.89
CA PRO A 14 -17.15 7.05 -13.45
C PRO A 14 -16.48 8.28 -12.80
N LEU A 15 -16.81 9.48 -13.27
CA LEU A 15 -16.28 10.73 -12.73
C LEU A 15 -16.82 11.03 -11.32
N ALA A 16 -18.10 10.73 -11.05
CA ALA A 16 -18.67 10.85 -9.72
C ALA A 16 -18.08 9.82 -8.75
N GLN A 17 -17.79 8.60 -9.22
CA GLN A 17 -17.09 7.59 -8.41
C GLN A 17 -15.67 8.06 -8.04
N TRP A 18 -14.93 8.67 -8.98
CA TRP A 18 -13.62 9.25 -8.71
C TRP A 18 -13.67 10.41 -7.72
N ALA A 19 -14.60 11.35 -7.90
CA ALA A 19 -14.78 12.48 -6.99
C ALA A 19 -15.15 11.99 -5.58
N GLY A 20 -16.09 11.05 -5.48
CA GLY A 20 -16.47 10.42 -4.22
C GLY A 20 -15.31 9.69 -3.54
N LEU A 21 -14.51 8.93 -4.30
CA LEU A 21 -13.33 8.25 -3.79
C LEU A 21 -12.33 9.25 -3.19
N ILE A 22 -11.97 10.31 -3.94
CA ILE A 22 -10.98 11.30 -3.51
C ILE A 22 -11.46 12.06 -2.27
N LEU A 23 -12.71 12.52 -2.26
CA LEU A 23 -13.28 13.25 -1.13
C LEU A 23 -13.36 12.38 0.12
N MET A 24 -13.93 11.18 0.01
CA MET A 24 -14.06 10.27 1.14
C MET A 24 -12.70 9.80 1.66
N ALA A 25 -11.73 9.56 0.78
CA ALA A 25 -10.36 9.21 1.14
C ALA A 25 -9.68 10.34 1.94
N GLY A 26 -9.82 11.59 1.48
CA GLY A 26 -9.30 12.76 2.19
C GLY A 26 -9.95 12.95 3.56
N ILE A 27 -11.28 12.86 3.64
CA ILE A 27 -12.03 12.99 4.89
C ILE A 27 -11.63 11.88 5.87
N ALA A 28 -11.58 10.63 5.42
CA ALA A 28 -11.19 9.51 6.27
C ALA A 28 -9.76 9.65 6.81
N GLY A 29 -8.83 10.11 5.97
CA GLY A 29 -7.44 10.39 6.40
C GLY A 29 -7.37 11.48 7.47
N GLN A 30 -8.09 12.60 7.29
CA GLN A 30 -8.12 13.68 8.28
C GLN A 30 -8.84 13.29 9.58
N LEU A 31 -9.92 12.51 9.47
CA LEU A 31 -10.66 12.04 10.63
C LEU A 31 -9.79 11.10 11.48
N LEU A 32 -9.09 10.15 10.86
CA LEU A 32 -8.16 9.27 11.56
C LEU A 32 -6.97 10.03 12.16
N LYS A 33 -6.54 11.12 11.52
CA LYS A 33 -5.50 11.99 12.05
C LYS A 33 -5.95 12.70 13.33
N LEU A 34 -7.23 13.06 13.43
CA LEU A 34 -7.81 13.66 14.64
C LEU A 34 -7.85 12.69 15.83
N PHE A 35 -7.86 11.38 15.57
CA PHE A 35 -7.76 10.33 16.59
C PHE A 35 -6.31 9.97 16.95
N ASP A 36 -5.33 10.79 16.55
CA ASP A 36 -3.89 10.56 16.75
C ASP A 36 -3.44 9.18 16.26
N MET A 37 -4.10 8.65 15.24
CA MET A 37 -3.80 7.32 14.73
C MET A 37 -2.54 7.36 13.85
N PRO A 38 -1.48 6.61 14.20
CA PRO A 38 -0.28 6.54 13.37
C PRO A 38 -0.63 6.07 11.95
N ALA A 39 -0.04 6.70 10.94
CA ALA A 39 -0.30 6.44 9.51
C ALA A 39 -1.76 6.68 9.05
N ALA A 40 -2.53 7.53 9.73
CA ALA A 40 -3.89 7.93 9.35
C ALA A 40 -4.05 8.32 7.86
N MET A 41 -3.11 9.09 7.32
CA MET A 41 -3.11 9.55 5.92
C MET A 41 -2.89 8.43 4.90
N PHE A 42 -2.40 7.26 5.33
CA PHE A 42 -2.28 6.07 4.48
C PHE A 42 -3.48 5.13 4.66
N LEU A 43 -3.87 4.91 5.91
CA LEU A 43 -4.92 3.96 6.26
C LEU A 43 -6.32 4.43 5.84
N GLY A 44 -6.61 5.74 5.99
CA GLY A 44 -7.89 6.33 5.59
C GLY A 44 -8.22 6.13 4.11
N PRO A 45 -7.38 6.60 3.17
CA PRO A 45 -7.56 6.36 1.74
C PRO A 45 -7.65 4.89 1.37
N MET A 46 -6.87 4.02 2.03
CA MET A 46 -6.86 2.59 1.72
C MET A 46 -8.17 1.91 2.13
N LEU A 47 -8.71 2.21 3.32
CA LEU A 47 -10.00 1.68 3.76
C LEU A 47 -11.15 2.13 2.85
N VAL A 48 -11.15 3.40 2.44
CA VAL A 48 -12.15 3.93 1.50
C VAL A 48 -12.05 3.23 0.15
N ALA A 49 -10.84 3.06 -0.39
CA ALA A 49 -10.63 2.36 -1.65
C ALA A 49 -11.09 0.90 -1.60
N ILE A 50 -10.81 0.18 -0.50
CA ILE A 50 -11.30 -1.19 -0.28
C ILE A 50 -12.83 -1.20 -0.23
N GLY A 51 -13.44 -0.26 0.51
CA GLY A 51 -14.90 -0.12 0.60
C GLY A 51 -15.56 0.09 -0.76
N PHE A 52 -14.99 0.95 -1.60
CA PHE A 52 -15.44 1.17 -2.97
C PHE A 52 -15.25 -0.08 -3.84
N GLY A 53 -14.11 -0.76 -3.72
CA GLY A 53 -13.81 -1.99 -4.45
C GLY A 53 -14.79 -3.14 -4.12
N VAL A 54 -15.06 -3.37 -2.84
CA VAL A 54 -16.02 -4.39 -2.38
C VAL A 54 -17.47 -4.02 -2.73
N SER A 55 -17.78 -2.72 -2.77
CA SER A 55 -19.10 -2.21 -3.18
C SER A 55 -19.34 -2.26 -4.70
N GLY A 56 -18.39 -2.79 -5.48
CA GLY A 56 -18.53 -2.98 -6.93
C GLY A 56 -18.30 -1.71 -7.76
N ALA A 57 -17.53 -0.74 -7.26
CA ALA A 57 -17.15 0.43 -8.04
C ALA A 57 -16.39 0.01 -9.32
N SER A 58 -16.70 0.67 -10.44
CA SER A 58 -16.10 0.37 -11.75
C SER A 58 -14.84 1.18 -12.03
N ILE A 59 -14.26 1.79 -10.98
CA ILE A 59 -13.05 2.61 -11.05
C ILE A 59 -11.88 1.76 -11.54
N ARG A 60 -11.38 2.06 -12.74
CA ARG A 60 -10.15 1.50 -13.28
C ARG A 60 -9.07 2.55 -13.24
N MET A 61 -8.01 2.30 -12.48
CA MET A 61 -6.84 3.17 -12.45
C MET A 61 -6.06 2.99 -13.78
N PRO A 62 -5.80 4.08 -14.54
CA PRO A 62 -4.97 3.96 -15.73
C PRO A 62 -3.54 3.58 -15.34
N LYS A 63 -2.95 2.62 -16.06
CA LYS A 63 -1.61 2.05 -15.78
C LYS A 63 -0.53 3.13 -15.59
N ARG A 64 -0.58 4.21 -16.39
CA ARG A 64 0.36 5.34 -16.30
C ARG A 64 0.24 6.09 -14.98
N ALA A 65 -0.97 6.40 -14.53
CA ALA A 65 -1.16 7.09 -13.24
C ALA A 65 -0.70 6.23 -12.07
N PHE A 66 -0.98 4.92 -12.13
CA PHE A 66 -0.50 3.97 -11.15
C PHE A 66 1.04 3.93 -11.08
N GLN A 67 1.71 3.85 -12.23
CA GLN A 67 3.18 3.86 -12.32
C GLN A 67 3.79 5.16 -11.80
N LEU A 68 3.21 6.32 -12.12
CA LEU A 68 3.65 7.62 -11.59
C LEU A 68 3.47 7.70 -10.06
N GLY A 69 2.38 7.14 -9.53
CA GLY A 69 2.17 6.98 -8.09
C GLY A 69 3.23 6.10 -7.42
N GLN A 70 3.59 4.98 -8.04
CA GLN A 70 4.68 4.12 -7.55
C GLN A 70 6.04 4.82 -7.63
N GLY A 71 6.29 5.59 -8.69
CA GLY A 71 7.52 6.36 -8.83
C GLY A 71 7.65 7.45 -7.76
N THR A 72 6.56 8.15 -7.43
CA THR A 72 6.56 9.15 -6.34
C THR A 72 6.85 8.50 -4.99
N VAL A 73 6.23 7.36 -4.69
CA VAL A 73 6.53 6.57 -3.48
C VAL A 73 7.99 6.12 -3.48
N GLY A 74 8.54 5.70 -4.63
CA GLY A 74 9.94 5.33 -4.76
C GLY A 74 10.90 6.47 -4.46
N VAL A 75 10.66 7.68 -4.99
CA VAL A 75 11.47 8.88 -4.70
C VAL A 75 11.38 9.25 -3.22
N LEU A 76 10.21 9.12 -2.61
CA LEU A 76 10.00 9.35 -1.18
C LEU A 76 10.84 8.37 -0.33
N ILE A 77 10.78 7.07 -0.64
CA ILE A 77 11.59 6.05 0.03
C ILE A 77 13.09 6.32 -0.16
N ALA A 78 13.51 6.70 -1.37
CA ALA A 78 14.90 7.03 -1.66
C ALA A 78 15.40 8.23 -0.83
N HIS A 79 14.57 9.27 -0.65
CA HIS A 79 14.92 10.42 0.21
C HIS A 79 15.01 10.04 1.69
N ALA A 80 14.22 9.06 2.14
CA ALA A 80 14.29 8.55 3.51
C ALA A 80 15.55 7.72 3.79
N MET A 81 16.22 7.22 2.75
CA MET A 81 17.46 6.45 2.87
C MET A 81 18.66 7.39 3.01
N SER A 82 19.06 7.66 4.25
CA SER A 82 20.32 8.33 4.56
C SER A 82 21.49 7.34 4.66
N VAL A 83 22.72 7.85 4.52
CA VAL A 83 23.94 7.03 4.66
C VAL A 83 24.01 6.37 6.03
N SER A 84 23.55 7.04 7.09
CA SER A 84 23.51 6.47 8.44
C SER A 84 22.54 5.29 8.57
N VAL A 85 21.36 5.38 7.93
CA VAL A 85 20.40 4.26 7.87
C VAL A 85 21.01 3.09 7.10
N LEU A 86 21.70 3.36 5.97
CA LEU A 86 22.36 2.32 5.19
C LEU A 86 23.48 1.63 5.99
N LEU A 87 24.33 2.39 6.69
CA LEU A 87 25.39 1.81 7.52
C LEU A 87 24.83 1.01 8.70
N THR A 88 23.74 1.47 9.30
CA THR A 88 23.03 0.73 10.36
C THR A 88 22.46 -0.58 9.81
N ALA A 89 21.84 -0.55 8.63
CA ALA A 89 21.32 -1.73 7.95
C ALA A 89 22.44 -2.73 7.61
N LEU A 90 23.59 -2.25 7.15
CA LEU A 90 24.76 -3.08 6.87
C LEU A 90 25.38 -3.68 8.14
N HIS A 91 25.37 -2.95 9.26
CA HIS A 91 25.87 -3.48 10.53
C HIS A 91 24.92 -4.54 11.11
N SER A 92 23.61 -4.32 11.01
CA SER A 92 22.56 -5.20 11.53
C SER A 92 21.99 -6.17 10.49
N TRP A 93 22.74 -6.46 9.42
CA TRP A 93 22.26 -7.25 8.29
C TRP A 93 21.76 -8.64 8.69
N HIS A 94 22.39 -9.27 9.69
CA HIS A 94 21.99 -10.57 10.22
C HIS A 94 20.58 -10.53 10.84
N VAL A 95 20.23 -9.47 11.57
CA VAL A 95 18.92 -9.30 12.20
C VAL A 95 17.85 -9.07 11.14
N MET A 96 18.15 -8.26 10.12
CA MET A 96 17.25 -8.03 8.99
C MET A 96 17.01 -9.31 8.18
N LEU A 97 18.06 -10.09 7.94
CA LEU A 97 17.97 -11.36 7.23
C LEU A 97 17.14 -12.37 8.04
N LEU A 98 17.38 -12.46 9.35
CA LEU A 98 16.58 -13.30 10.25
C LEU A 98 15.11 -12.89 10.24
N ALA A 99 14.82 -11.58 10.36
CA ALA A 99 13.45 -11.06 10.32
C ALA A 99 12.78 -11.34 8.97
N THR A 100 13.51 -11.24 7.87
CA THR A 100 13.01 -11.54 6.52
C THR A 100 12.68 -13.02 6.37
N ILE A 101 13.59 -13.92 6.76
CA ILE A 101 13.37 -15.36 6.74
C ILE A 101 12.17 -15.72 7.61
N LEU A 102 12.11 -15.18 8.84
CA LEU A 102 11.00 -15.42 9.76
C LEU A 102 9.67 -14.97 9.14
N THR A 103 9.66 -13.79 8.51
CA THR A 103 8.47 -13.27 7.81
C THR A 103 8.05 -14.17 6.67
N VAL A 104 8.99 -14.63 5.84
CA VAL A 104 8.71 -15.54 4.72
C VAL A 104 8.16 -16.87 5.22
N VAL A 105 8.74 -17.45 6.28
CA VAL A 105 8.29 -18.71 6.88
C VAL A 105 6.89 -18.56 7.48
N LEU A 106 6.63 -17.49 8.23
CA LEU A 106 5.30 -17.19 8.77
C LEU A 106 4.27 -17.00 7.66
N SER A 107 4.60 -16.24 6.61
CA SER A 107 3.75 -16.06 5.43
C SER A 107 3.43 -17.38 4.72
N ALA A 108 4.42 -18.26 4.59
CA ALA A 108 4.23 -19.59 4.02
C ALA A 108 3.32 -20.46 4.91
N ALA A 109 3.53 -20.44 6.23
CA ALA A 109 2.69 -21.16 7.19
C ALA A 109 1.23 -20.69 7.12
N VAL A 110 0.99 -19.37 7.09
CA VAL A 110 -0.35 -18.81 6.89
C VAL A 110 -0.96 -19.24 5.56
N GLY A 111 -0.16 -19.27 4.48
CA GLY A 111 -0.58 -19.76 3.17
C GLY A 111 -1.07 -21.21 3.22
N LEU A 112 -0.30 -22.09 3.88
CA LEU A 112 -0.68 -23.50 4.06
C LEU A 112 -1.96 -23.66 4.89
N VAL A 113 -2.13 -22.85 5.94
CA VAL A 113 -3.35 -22.82 6.75
C VAL A 113 -4.55 -22.39 5.90
N LEU A 114 -4.43 -21.36 5.07
CA LEU A 114 -5.51 -20.92 4.19
C LEU A 114 -5.91 -21.99 3.16
N VAL A 115 -4.94 -22.71 2.58
CA VAL A 115 -5.24 -23.83 1.68
C VAL A 115 -6.00 -24.93 2.42
N ARG A 116 -5.58 -25.25 3.64
CA ARG A 116 -6.13 -26.39 4.41
C ARG A 116 -7.50 -26.12 5.04
N PHE A 117 -7.76 -24.87 5.46
CA PHE A 117 -8.95 -24.51 6.24
C PHE A 117 -9.93 -23.60 5.49
N ALA A 118 -9.46 -22.74 4.58
CA ALA A 118 -10.30 -21.78 3.88
C ALA A 118 -10.66 -22.20 2.44
N GLY A 119 -10.14 -23.34 1.95
CA GLY A 119 -10.46 -23.88 0.62
C GLY A 119 -9.95 -23.01 -0.55
N ILE A 120 -8.99 -22.12 -0.28
CA ILE A 120 -8.41 -21.24 -1.30
C ILE A 120 -7.40 -22.04 -2.14
N PRO A 121 -7.40 -21.89 -3.49
CA PRO A 121 -6.42 -22.56 -4.35
C PRO A 121 -4.98 -22.22 -3.97
N SER A 122 -4.09 -23.22 -3.98
CA SER A 122 -2.69 -23.08 -3.55
C SER A 122 -1.95 -21.93 -4.23
N ASN A 123 -2.16 -21.72 -5.53
CA ASN A 123 -1.53 -20.61 -6.26
C ASN A 123 -2.00 -19.24 -5.75
N THR A 124 -3.30 -19.09 -5.48
CA THR A 124 -3.88 -17.83 -4.96
C THR A 124 -3.43 -17.58 -3.52
N ALA A 125 -3.40 -18.62 -2.69
CA ALA A 125 -2.90 -18.52 -1.31
C ALA A 125 -1.41 -18.15 -1.28
N ALA A 126 -0.58 -18.77 -2.12
CA ALA A 126 0.86 -18.48 -2.18
C ALA A 126 1.11 -17.01 -2.55
N TRP A 127 0.50 -16.50 -3.62
CA TRP A 127 0.65 -15.10 -4.03
C TRP A 127 0.01 -14.11 -3.04
N GLY A 128 -1.10 -14.49 -2.41
CA GLY A 128 -1.83 -13.67 -1.44
C GLY A 128 -1.10 -13.50 -0.11
N THR A 129 -0.41 -14.54 0.38
CA THR A 129 0.30 -14.48 1.67
C THR A 129 1.77 -14.08 1.54
N SER A 130 2.35 -14.16 0.34
CA SER A 130 3.75 -13.81 0.10
C SER A 130 4.03 -12.34 0.44
N PRO A 131 5.09 -12.06 1.22
CA PRO A 131 5.52 -10.70 1.53
C PRO A 131 6.11 -10.05 0.28
N GLY A 132 5.82 -8.76 0.09
CA GLY A 132 6.36 -7.98 -1.03
C GLY A 132 5.44 -6.85 -1.48
N ALA A 133 5.80 -6.21 -2.59
CA ALA A 133 5.00 -5.15 -3.18
C ALA A 133 3.67 -5.70 -3.72
N ALA A 134 2.56 -5.28 -3.10
CA ALA A 134 1.23 -5.79 -3.40
C ALA A 134 0.91 -5.73 -4.91
N SER A 135 1.31 -4.66 -5.59
CA SER A 135 1.11 -4.46 -7.02
C SER A 135 1.86 -5.47 -7.89
N ALA A 136 3.08 -5.82 -7.53
CA ALA A 136 3.87 -6.83 -8.23
C ALA A 136 3.28 -8.22 -8.00
N MET A 137 2.87 -8.52 -6.76
CA MET A 137 2.28 -9.82 -6.41
C MET A 137 0.95 -10.05 -7.13
N VAL A 138 0.10 -9.01 -7.25
CA VAL A 138 -1.16 -9.09 -8.01
C VAL A 138 -0.91 -9.31 -9.49
N ALA A 139 0.04 -8.59 -10.09
CA ALA A 139 0.39 -8.75 -11.50
C ALA A 139 0.94 -10.17 -11.78
N MET A 140 1.92 -10.62 -10.98
CA MET A 140 2.44 -11.98 -11.11
C MET A 140 1.36 -13.03 -10.89
N SER A 141 0.44 -12.82 -9.94
CA SER A 141 -0.63 -13.79 -9.71
C SER A 141 -1.52 -14.00 -10.96
N GLU A 142 -1.75 -12.95 -11.74
CA GLU A 142 -2.50 -13.01 -12.99
C GLU A 142 -1.75 -13.83 -14.05
N ASP A 143 -0.44 -13.62 -14.18
CA ASP A 143 0.44 -14.36 -15.12
C ASP A 143 0.50 -15.87 -14.79
N TYR A 144 0.40 -16.23 -13.51
CA TYR A 144 0.40 -17.61 -13.02
C TYR A 144 -1.02 -18.20 -12.85
N GLY A 145 -2.05 -17.55 -13.40
CA GLY A 145 -3.42 -18.06 -13.47
C GLY A 145 -4.16 -18.10 -12.12
N ALA A 146 -3.70 -17.35 -11.12
CA ALA A 146 -4.40 -17.16 -9.86
C ALA A 146 -5.44 -16.03 -9.95
N ASP A 147 -6.41 -16.03 -9.03
CA ASP A 147 -7.39 -14.95 -8.98
C ASP A 147 -6.75 -13.68 -8.41
N SER A 148 -6.35 -12.77 -9.31
CA SER A 148 -5.69 -11.52 -8.98
C SER A 148 -6.53 -10.61 -8.09
N ARG A 149 -7.87 -10.74 -8.10
CA ARG A 149 -8.77 -9.98 -7.23
C ARG A 149 -8.71 -10.47 -5.79
N ILE A 150 -8.68 -11.79 -5.60
CA ILE A 150 -8.53 -12.39 -4.27
C ILE A 150 -7.14 -12.08 -3.72
N VAL A 151 -6.09 -12.21 -4.53
CA VAL A 151 -4.72 -11.85 -4.14
C VAL A 151 -4.63 -10.38 -3.74
N ALA A 152 -5.19 -9.46 -4.54
CA ALA A 152 -5.20 -8.04 -4.22
C ALA A 152 -5.88 -7.78 -2.87
N THR A 153 -7.05 -8.39 -2.66
CA THR A 153 -7.79 -8.24 -1.41
C THR A 153 -6.96 -8.71 -0.22
N MET A 154 -6.32 -9.88 -0.30
CA MET A 154 -5.45 -10.40 0.76
C MET A 154 -4.28 -9.47 1.05
N GLN A 155 -3.60 -8.98 0.01
CA GLN A 155 -2.44 -8.10 0.13
C GLN A 155 -2.82 -6.77 0.80
N TYR A 156 -3.93 -6.14 0.40
CA TYR A 156 -4.37 -4.89 1.01
C TYR A 156 -4.91 -5.08 2.43
N VAL A 157 -5.70 -6.13 2.68
CA VAL A 157 -6.16 -6.45 4.05
C VAL A 157 -4.97 -6.66 4.98
N ARG A 158 -3.94 -7.40 4.54
CA ARG A 158 -2.69 -7.58 5.30
C ARG A 158 -2.06 -6.24 5.63
N VAL A 159 -1.93 -5.34 4.67
CA VAL A 159 -1.35 -4.01 4.89
C VAL A 159 -2.17 -3.22 5.92
N VAL A 160 -3.51 -3.27 5.88
CA VAL A 160 -4.36 -2.64 6.92
C VAL A 160 -4.01 -3.23 8.28
N CYS A 161 -3.97 -4.56 8.41
CA CYS A 161 -3.71 -5.22 9.68
C CYS A 161 -2.33 -4.87 10.23
N VAL A 162 -1.28 -4.97 9.40
CA VAL A 162 0.09 -4.66 9.81
C VAL A 162 0.25 -3.19 10.23
N VAL A 163 -0.31 -2.26 9.46
CA VAL A 163 -0.24 -0.82 9.76
C VAL A 163 -1.03 -0.51 11.04
N THR A 164 -2.25 -1.04 11.18
CA THR A 164 -3.07 -0.84 12.39
C THR A 164 -2.40 -1.43 13.63
N ILE A 165 -1.92 -2.67 13.55
CA ILE A 165 -1.26 -3.34 14.67
C ILE A 165 0.03 -2.60 15.04
N GLY A 166 0.85 -2.23 14.05
CA GLY A 166 2.07 -1.45 14.29
C GLY A 166 1.79 -0.11 14.94
N ALA A 167 0.75 0.60 14.48
CA ALA A 167 0.28 1.83 15.06
C ALA A 167 -0.17 1.67 16.53
N LEU A 168 -0.99 0.66 16.82
CA LEU A 168 -1.45 0.36 18.17
C LEU A 168 -0.28 -0.02 19.10
N VAL A 169 0.62 -0.89 18.64
CA VAL A 169 1.80 -1.30 19.40
C VAL A 169 2.71 -0.11 19.69
N SER A 170 2.94 0.78 18.72
CA SER A 170 3.71 2.01 18.91
C SER A 170 3.07 2.91 19.97
N HIS A 171 1.75 3.08 19.91
CA HIS A 171 1.00 3.88 20.88
C HIS A 171 1.09 3.31 22.30
N PHE A 172 0.91 1.99 22.47
CA PHE A 172 0.98 1.35 23.79
C PHE A 172 2.39 1.29 24.38
N ILE A 173 3.43 1.18 23.56
CA ILE A 173 4.84 1.14 24.01
C ILE A 173 5.38 2.55 24.30
N GLY A 174 4.66 3.61 23.90
CA GLY A 174 5.13 4.99 24.05
C GLY A 174 6.37 5.29 23.20
N ALA A 175 6.58 4.53 22.12
CA ALA A 175 7.67 4.79 21.20
C ALA A 175 7.38 6.13 20.50
N PRO A 176 8.34 7.08 20.46
CA PRO A 176 8.14 8.34 19.75
C PRO A 176 7.78 8.01 18.30
N ASP A 177 6.80 8.74 17.74
CA ASP A 177 6.23 8.64 16.38
C ASP A 177 7.28 8.77 15.26
N SER A 178 8.32 7.95 15.27
CA SER A 178 9.51 8.13 14.45
C SER A 178 9.18 7.81 13.00
N ALA A 179 8.32 6.81 12.76
CA ALA A 179 7.89 6.43 11.41
C ALA A 179 6.87 7.40 10.78
N ALA A 180 5.97 7.99 11.59
CA ALA A 180 4.96 8.94 11.10
C ALA A 180 5.50 10.39 11.04
N ALA A 181 6.34 10.80 11.99
CA ALA A 181 6.99 12.12 11.98
C ALA A 181 8.01 12.25 10.85
N LEU A 182 8.74 11.19 10.48
CA LEU A 182 9.64 11.21 9.31
C LEU A 182 8.90 11.55 8.00
N HIS A 183 7.63 11.16 7.87
CA HIS A 183 6.82 11.44 6.67
C HIS A 183 6.01 12.74 6.78
N THR A 184 5.77 13.26 7.99
CA THR A 184 4.94 14.46 8.21
C THR A 184 5.78 15.73 8.42
N SER A 185 7.08 15.60 8.74
CA SER A 185 7.97 16.74 9.03
C SER A 185 8.48 17.49 7.79
N ALA A 186 8.14 17.05 6.57
CA ALA A 186 8.61 17.68 5.32
C ALA A 186 7.48 18.29 4.46
N ALA A 187 6.35 18.67 5.06
CA ALA A 187 5.37 19.56 4.43
C ALA A 187 5.57 21.04 4.82
N VAL A 188 6.75 21.42 5.32
CA VAL A 188 7.25 22.77 5.07
C VAL A 188 7.48 22.78 3.58
N LEU A 189 6.67 23.48 2.78
CA LEU A 189 6.97 23.80 1.39
C LEU A 189 8.38 24.41 1.38
N PRO A 190 9.46 23.64 1.13
CA PRO A 190 10.75 24.27 0.91
C PRO A 190 10.50 25.11 -0.34
N SER A 191 11.01 26.34 -0.40
CA SER A 191 10.91 27.22 -1.58
C SER A 191 10.81 26.38 -2.84
N LEU A 192 9.67 26.40 -3.54
CA LEU A 192 9.38 25.52 -4.68
C LEU A 192 10.45 25.74 -5.75
N ASN A 193 11.57 25.05 -5.61
CA ASN A 193 12.65 25.06 -6.56
C ASN A 193 12.11 24.25 -7.72
N LEU A 194 11.71 24.98 -8.76
CA LEU A 194 11.21 24.38 -9.99
C LEU A 194 12.20 23.34 -10.54
N VAL A 195 13.49 23.51 -10.24
CA VAL A 195 14.57 22.56 -10.52
C VAL A 195 14.41 21.25 -9.75
N ASP A 196 14.18 21.27 -8.44
CA ASP A 196 14.04 20.06 -7.62
C ASP A 196 12.76 19.29 -7.97
N LEU A 197 11.68 20.03 -8.28
CA LEU A 197 10.45 19.44 -8.80
C LEU A 197 10.65 18.82 -10.18
N ALA A 198 11.34 19.51 -11.09
CA ALA A 198 11.64 19.01 -12.43
C ALA A 198 12.56 17.78 -12.37
N LEU A 199 13.57 17.78 -11.51
CA LEU A 199 14.45 16.63 -11.28
C LEU A 199 13.69 15.44 -10.70
N SER A 200 12.83 15.65 -9.71
CA SER A 200 11.99 14.59 -9.14
C SER A 200 11.06 13.99 -10.19
N LEU A 201 10.39 14.83 -10.99
CA LEU A 201 9.54 14.38 -12.10
C LEU A 201 10.34 13.66 -13.19
N ALA A 202 11.55 14.14 -13.51
CA ALA A 202 12.43 13.50 -14.47
C ALA A 202 12.90 12.13 -13.97
N VAL A 203 13.26 11.99 -12.69
CA VAL A 203 13.62 10.70 -12.08
C VAL A 203 12.44 9.74 -12.09
N ILE A 204 11.24 10.21 -11.76
CA ILE A 204 10.01 9.40 -11.82
C ILE A 204 9.75 8.94 -13.27
N ALA A 205 9.80 9.85 -14.23
CA ALA A 205 9.56 9.53 -15.64
C ALA A 205 10.62 8.58 -16.20
N ALA A 206 11.90 8.81 -15.91
CA ALA A 206 13.01 7.96 -16.31
C ALA A 206 12.89 6.57 -15.65
N GLY A 207 12.61 6.51 -14.35
CA GLY A 207 12.43 5.25 -13.63
C GLY A 207 11.24 4.44 -14.15
N VAL A 208 10.10 5.08 -14.38
CA VAL A 208 8.90 4.42 -14.95
C VAL A 208 9.15 3.95 -16.37
N THR A 209 9.81 4.76 -17.21
CA THR A 209 10.09 4.38 -18.60
C THR A 209 11.11 3.25 -18.69
N LEU A 210 12.18 3.30 -17.90
CA LEU A 210 13.19 2.25 -17.84
C LEU A 210 12.60 0.95 -17.25
N GLY A 211 11.85 1.03 -16.16
CA GLY A 211 11.17 -0.11 -15.56
C GLY A 211 10.13 -0.74 -16.48
N SER A 212 9.49 0.04 -17.36
CA SER A 212 8.57 -0.51 -18.37
C SER A 212 9.26 -1.19 -19.56
N ARG A 213 10.59 -1.05 -19.69
CA ARG A 213 11.40 -1.66 -20.78
C ARG A 213 12.19 -2.88 -20.33
N LEU A 214 12.28 -3.14 -19.03
CA LEU A 214 12.88 -4.34 -18.49
C LEU A 214 11.80 -5.46 -18.47
N PRO A 215 12.13 -6.67 -18.96
CA PRO A 215 11.20 -7.79 -18.99
C PRO A 215 10.86 -8.32 -17.59
#